data_AF-A0A1G9VJP9-F1
#
_entry.id   AF-A0A1G9VJP9-F1
#
_cell.length_a   1.000
_cell.length_b   1.000
_cell.length_c   1.000
_cell.angle_alpha   90.00
_cell.angle_beta   90.00
_cell.angle_gamma   90.00
#
_symmetry.space_group_name_H-M   'P 1'
#
loop_
_entity.id
_entity.type
_entity.pdbx_description
1 polymer ?
#
loop_
_entity_poly.entity_id
_entity_poly.type
_entity_poly.pdbx_seq_one_letter_code
_entity_poly.pdbx_strand_id
1 'polypeptide(L)' 'MIIVNDERIKGFVYDSLEIATKDLEGDEVIITNDSNTYVLIRKVDLEKVRTVGYTKVN' A
#
# COMPACT_ATOMS: atom_id res chain seq x y z
N MET A 1 7.33 4.37 -1.18
CA MET A 1 6.53 5.20 -2.11
C MET A 1 6.06 4.29 -3.24
N ILE A 2 4.80 4.36 -3.65
CA ILE A 2 4.28 3.54 -4.76
C ILE A 2 3.67 4.43 -5.84
N ILE A 3 3.65 3.95 -7.08
CA ILE A 3 3.02 4.64 -8.20
C ILE A 3 1.67 3.99 -8.51
N VAL A 4 0.64 4.82 -8.59
CA VAL A 4 -0.73 4.44 -8.95
C VAL A 4 -1.22 5.44 -9.99
N ASN A 5 -1.47 4.96 -11.22
CA ASN A 5 -1.87 5.79 -12.36
C ASN A 5 -0.91 6.99 -12.61
N ASP A 6 0.40 6.72 -12.69
CA ASP A 6 1.47 7.73 -12.83
C ASP A 6 1.58 8.76 -11.67
N GLU A 7 0.75 8.64 -10.65
CA GLU A 7 0.82 9.47 -9.45
C GLU A 7 1.56 8.76 -8.33
N ARG A 8 2.42 9.50 -7.63
CA ARG A 8 3.15 8.99 -6.48
C ARG A 8 2.30 9.15 -5.23
N ILE A 9 1.92 8.04 -4.61
CA ILE A 9 1.26 8.07 -3.31
C ILE A 9 2.22 7.66 -2.19
N LYS A 10 2.04 8.26 -1.01
CA LYS A 10 2.80 7.89 0.18
C LYS A 10 2.32 6.50 0.62
N GLY A 11 3.27 5.58 0.71
CA GLY A 11 3.01 4.22 1.14
C GLY A 11 4.29 3.48 1.46
N PHE A 12 4.19 2.57 2.43
CA PHE A 12 5.28 1.76 2.94
C PHE A 12 5.09 0.32 2.48
N VAL A 13 6.18 -0.31 2.03
CA VAL A 13 6.17 -1.69 1.53
C VAL A 13 6.78 -2.58 2.60
N TYR A 14 6.09 -3.66 2.91
CA TYR A 14 6.48 -4.68 3.88
C TYR A 14 6.52 -6.03 3.21
N ASP A 15 7.43 -6.88 3.66
CA ASP A 15 7.57 -8.29 3.28
C ASP A 15 6.78 -9.22 4.22
N SER A 16 6.18 -8.68 5.28
CA SER A 16 5.40 -9.42 6.29
C SER A 16 4.15 -8.67 6.69
N LEU A 17 3.01 -9.38 6.71
CA LEU A 17 1.74 -8.86 7.21
C LEU A 17 1.82 -8.48 8.68
N GLU A 18 2.60 -9.22 9.47
CA GLU A 18 2.74 -8.96 10.90
C GLU A 18 3.38 -7.60 11.14
N ILE A 19 4.45 -7.27 10.40
CA ILE A 19 5.14 -5.99 10.51
C ILE A 19 4.22 -4.87 10.00
N ALA A 20 3.58 -5.06 8.85
CA ALA A 20 2.63 -4.08 8.32
C ALA A 20 1.49 -3.78 9.31
N THR A 21 1.00 -4.80 10.03
CA THR A 21 -0.07 -4.63 11.03
C THR A 21 0.39 -3.88 12.27
N LYS A 22 1.65 -4.06 12.69
CA LYS A 22 2.23 -3.34 13.83
C LYS A 22 2.40 -1.85 13.54
N ASP A 23 2.71 -1.50 12.31
CA ASP A 23 2.93 -0.12 11.87
C ASP A 23 1.64 0.55 11.35
N LEU A 24 0.49 -0.13 11.43
CA LEU A 24 -0.79 0.38 10.93
C LEU A 24 -1.34 1.50 11.81
N GLU A 25 -1.43 2.71 11.26
CA GLU A 25 -2.09 3.84 11.92
C GLU A 25 -3.58 3.92 11.55
N GLY A 26 -4.35 4.70 12.32
CA GLY A 26 -5.82 4.70 12.23
C GLY A 26 -6.41 5.15 10.88
N ASP A 27 -5.70 5.99 10.12
CA ASP A 27 -6.12 6.45 8.79
C ASP A 27 -5.61 5.55 7.65
N GLU A 28 -4.87 4.50 7.96
CA GLU A 28 -4.19 3.66 6.99
C GLU A 28 -4.89 2.32 6.77
N VAL A 29 -4.51 1.65 5.69
CA VAL A 29 -5.01 0.33 5.29
C VAL A 29 -3.89 -0.44 4.61
N ILE A 30 -3.84 -1.73 4.88
CA ILE A 30 -2.93 -2.67 4.23
C ILE A 30 -3.62 -3.25 3.01
N ILE A 31 -2.96 -3.13 1.87
CA ILE A 31 -3.35 -3.75 0.61
C ILE A 31 -2.25 -4.71 0.16
N THR A 32 -2.62 -5.68 -0.66
CA THR A 32 -1.68 -6.64 -1.23
C THR A 32 -2.22 -7.12 -2.57
N ASN A 33 -1.33 -7.24 -3.57
CA ASN A 33 -1.64 -7.86 -4.86
C ASN A 33 -0.97 -9.25 -4.99
N ASP A 34 -0.13 -9.62 -4.02
CA ASP A 34 0.69 -10.82 -4.04
C ASP A 34 1.03 -11.25 -2.60
N SER A 35 1.04 -12.55 -2.34
CA SER A 35 1.12 -13.10 -0.98
C SER A 35 2.40 -12.76 -0.19
N ASN A 36 3.38 -12.11 -0.82
CA ASN A 36 4.68 -11.80 -0.24
C ASN A 36 4.93 -10.29 -0.07
N THR A 37 4.04 -9.43 -0.58
CA THR A 37 4.18 -7.97 -0.48
C THR A 37 2.92 -7.36 0.10
N TYR A 38 3.10 -6.58 1.15
CA TYR A 38 2.05 -5.81 1.80
C TYR A 38 2.38 -4.34 1.65
N VAL A 39 1.39 -3.54 1.28
CA VAL A 39 1.58 -2.10 1.14
C VAL A 39 0.61 -1.38 2.04
N LEU A 40 1.15 -0.49 2.84
CA LEU A 40 0.41 0.33 3.78
C LEU A 40 0.22 1.70 3.14
N ILE A 41 -1.04 2.10 2.96
CA ILE A 41 -1.46 3.36 2.33
C ILE A 41 -2.54 4.01 3.18
N ARG A 42 -2.83 5.29 2.93
CA ARG A 42 -3.99 5.94 3.56
C ARG A 42 -5.29 5.45 2.94
N LYS A 43 -6.36 5.40 3.75
CA LYS A 43 -7.71 5.01 3.33
C LYS A 43 -8.27 5.88 2.20
N VAL A 44 -7.93 7.17 2.16
CA VAL A 44 -8.35 8.09 1.09
C VAL A 44 -7.81 7.67 -0.28
N ASP A 45 -6.69 6.95 -0.30
CA ASP A 45 -6.03 6.49 -1.52
C ASP A 45 -6.52 5.07 -1.92
N LEU A 46 -7.31 4.39 -1.07
CA LEU A 46 -7.71 2.98 -1.25
C LEU A 46 -8.51 2.72 -2.53
N GLU A 47 -9.53 3.53 -2.82
CA GLU A 47 -10.35 3.35 -4.03
C GLU A 47 -9.50 3.45 -5.29
N LYS A 48 -8.60 4.43 -5.33
CA LYS A 48 -7.67 4.63 -6.44
C LYS A 48 -6.79 3.40 -6.67
N VAL A 49 -6.26 2.81 -5.59
CA VAL A 49 -5.39 1.63 -5.72
C VAL A 49 -6.17 0.38 -6.13
N ARG A 50 -7.40 0.19 -5.64
CA ARG A 50 -8.24 -0.96 -6.01
C ARG A 50 -8.63 -0.98 -7.48
N THR A 51 -8.86 0.20 -8.08
CA THR A 51 -9.30 0.29 -9.48
C THR A 51 -8.16 0.10 -10.48
N VAL A 52 -6.93 0.51 -10.13
CA VAL A 52 -5.80 0.59 -11.09
C VAL A 52 -4.67 -0.39 -10.78
N GLY A 53 -4.59 -0.91 -9.55
CA GLY A 53 -3.40 -1.61 -9.06
C GLY A 53 -2.27 -0.62 -8.73
N TYR A 54 -1.10 -1.14 -8.32
CA TYR A 54 0.07 -0.33 -7.97
C TYR A 54 1.37 -0.98 -8.43
N THR A 55 2.40 -0.15 -8.65
CA THR A 55 3.78 -0.60 -8.89
C THR A 55 4.71 -0.07 -7.80
N LYS A 56 5.55 -0.95 -7.26
CA LYS A 56 6.59 -0.60 -6.28
C LYS A 56 7.67 0.24 -6.95
N VAL A 57 8.01 1.38 -6.35
CA VAL A 57 9.19 2.16 -6.75
C VAL A 57 10.40 1.59 -6.00
N ASN A 58 11.44 1.20 -6.74
CA ASN A 58 12.73 0.73 -6.19
C ASN A 58 13.53 1.90 -5.61
#